data_AF-A0A357CL05-F1
#
_entry.id   AF-A0A357CL05-F1
#
_cell.length_a   1.000
_cell.length_b   1.000
_cell.length_c   1.000
_cell.angle_alpha   90.00
_cell.angle_beta   90.00
_cell.angle_gamma   90.00
#
_symmetry.space_group_name_H-M   'P 1'
#
loop_
_entity.id
_entity.type
_entity.pdbx_description
1 polymer ?
#
loop_
_entity_poly.entity_id
_entity_poly.type
_entity_poly.pdbx_seq_one_letter_code
_entity_poly.pdbx_strand_id
1 'polypeptide(L)' 'MQALQLALSELGDGVTLVWQRPDRGLVGRIKPVSAFRDDKGRVCRHVVYSLTLGTYQRQIEGVACRQPDGLWSLAG' A
#
# COMPACT_ATOMS: atom_id res chain seq x y z
N MET A 1 4.58 6.25 6.30
CA MET A 1 4.90 5.02 5.54
C MET A 1 4.63 3.73 6.34
N GLN A 2 4.50 3.76 7.66
CA GLN A 2 4.29 2.56 8.48
C GLN A 2 3.02 1.76 8.11
N ALA A 3 1.90 2.44 7.82
CA ALA A 3 0.67 1.76 7.39
C ALA A 3 0.83 0.98 6.08
N LEU A 4 1.60 1.49 5.12
CA LEU A 4 1.87 0.79 3.86
C LEU A 4 2.69 -0.47 4.09
N GLN A 5 3.75 -0.37 4.90
CA GLN A 5 4.58 -1.53 5.27
C GLN A 5 3.74 -2.61 5.95
N LEU A 6 2.91 -2.23 6.92
CA LEU A 6 2.01 -3.14 7.63
C LEU A 6 1.04 -3.83 6.66
N ALA A 7 0.37 -3.04 5.80
CA ALA A 7 -0.60 -3.58 4.85
C ALA A 7 0.01 -4.60 3.90
N LEU A 8 1.20 -4.33 3.37
CA LEU A 8 1.85 -5.19 2.39
C LEU A 8 2.51 -6.43 2.99
N SER A 9 2.93 -6.37 4.25
CA SER A 9 3.56 -7.48 4.96
C SER A 9 2.54 -8.41 5.63
N GLU A 10 1.54 -7.86 6.31
CA GLU A 10 0.67 -8.63 7.19
C GLU A 10 -0.68 -8.98 6.57
N LEU A 11 -1.14 -8.20 5.60
CA LEU A 11 -2.47 -8.39 5.04
C LEU A 11 -2.46 -9.27 3.78
N GLY A 12 -3.49 -10.09 3.69
CA GLY A 12 -3.80 -10.85 2.48
C GLY A 12 -4.33 -9.95 1.37
N ASP A 13 -4.28 -10.49 0.16
CA ASP A 13 -4.84 -9.82 -1.02
C ASP A 13 -6.36 -9.62 -0.82
N GLY A 14 -6.85 -8.44 -1.21
CA GLY A 14 -8.25 -8.04 -1.01
C GLY A 14 -8.56 -7.36 0.33
N VAL A 15 -7.72 -7.53 1.35
CA VAL A 15 -7.94 -6.95 2.68
C VAL A 15 -7.55 -5.47 2.67
N THR A 16 -8.42 -4.61 3.18
CA THR A 16 -8.19 -3.16 3.20
C THR A 16 -7.78 -2.69 4.59
N LEU A 17 -6.58 -2.13 4.71
CA LEU A 17 -6.16 -1.36 5.87
C LEU A 17 -6.71 0.06 5.76
N VAL A 18 -7.37 0.54 6.82
CA VAL A 18 -7.77 1.94 6.94
C VAL A 18 -6.97 2.56 8.07
N TRP A 19 -6.39 3.73 7.82
CA TRP A 19 -5.69 4.52 8.82
C TRP A 19 -6.14 5.97 8.75
N GLN A 20 -6.06 6.66 9.87
CA GLN A 20 -6.48 8.05 9.97
C GLN A 20 -5.39 8.88 10.66
N ARG A 21 -5.21 10.11 10.16
CA ARG A 21 -4.41 11.16 10.78
C ARG A 21 -5.35 12.20 11.38
N PRO A 22 -5.62 12.17 12.70
CA PRO A 22 -6.64 13.03 13.31
C PRO A 22 -6.29 14.52 13.21
N ASP A 23 -5.01 14.86 13.29
CA ASP A 23 -4.48 16.22 13.22
C ASP A 23 -4.83 16.97 11.92
N ARG A 24 -5.05 16.24 10.82
CA ARG A 24 -5.39 16.82 9.52
C ARG A 24 -6.71 16.32 8.93
N GLY A 25 -7.45 15.49 9.66
CA GLY A 25 -8.66 14.83 9.13
C GLY A 25 -8.39 13.97 7.88
N LEU A 26 -7.16 13.49 7.71
CA LEU A 26 -6.75 12.71 6.55
C LEU A 26 -7.04 11.22 6.79
N VAL A 27 -7.80 10.60 5.90
CA VAL A 27 -8.09 9.16 5.94
C VAL A 27 -7.37 8.49 4.78
N GLY A 28 -6.59 7.45 5.06
CA GLY A 28 -5.94 6.62 4.07
C GLY A 28 -6.51 5.21 4.06
N ARG A 29 -6.61 4.62 2.86
CA ARG A 29 -6.93 3.19 2.68
C ARG A 29 -5.87 2.54 1.81
N ILE A 30 -5.48 1.33 2.17
CA ILE A 30 -4.45 0.56 1.48
C ILE A 30 -4.97 -0.85 1.28
N LYS A 31 -5.02 -1.31 0.04
CA LYS A 31 -5.53 -2.62 -0.33
C LYS A 31 -4.50 -3.35 -1.20
N PRO A 32 -3.78 -4.35 -0.69
CA PRO A 32 -3.04 -5.28 -1.52
C PRO A 32 -4.02 -6.01 -2.46
N VAL A 33 -3.67 -6.15 -3.73
CA VAL A 33 -4.55 -6.71 -4.77
C VAL A 33 -4.08 -8.08 -5.21
N SER A 34 -2.78 -8.22 -5.47
CA SER A 34 -2.18 -9.46 -5.95
C SER A 34 -0.67 -9.45 -5.69
N ALA A 35 -0.09 -10.60 -5.35
CA ALA A 35 1.36 -10.78 -5.30
C ALA A 35 1.91 -11.46 -6.58
N PHE A 36 3.13 -11.08 -6.98
CA PHE A 36 3.88 -11.69 -8.08
C PHE A 36 5.39 -11.60 -7.82
N ARG A 37 6.20 -12.25 -8.67
CA ARG A 37 7.66 -12.06 -8.68
C ARG A 37 8.06 -11.31 -9.94
N ASP A 38 8.94 -10.33 -9.80
CA ASP A 38 9.52 -9.63 -10.95
C ASP A 38 10.65 -10.44 -11.61
N ASP A 39 11.19 -9.92 -12.71
CA ASP A 39 12.29 -10.55 -13.47
C ASP A 39 13.58 -10.71 -12.65
N LYS A 40 13.70 -10.00 -11.52
CA LYS A 40 14.83 -10.08 -10.58
C LYS A 40 14.53 -11.03 -9.42
N GLY A 41 13.39 -11.73 -9.44
CA GLY A 41 12.96 -12.66 -8.40
C GLY A 41 12.42 -12.00 -7.12
N ARG A 42 12.24 -10.67 -7.10
CA ARG A 42 11.73 -9.94 -5.94
C ARG A 42 10.22 -10.16 -5.83
N VAL A 43 9.72 -10.31 -4.60
CA VAL A 43 8.27 -10.36 -4.36
C VAL A 43 7.72 -8.96 -4.50
N CYS A 44 6.77 -8.78 -5.42
CA CYS A 44 6.06 -7.54 -5.65
C CYS A 44 4.56 -7.73 -5.40
N ARG A 45 3.87 -6.67 -5.00
CA ARG A 45 2.43 -6.65 -4.81
C ARG A 45 1.81 -5.47 -5.54
N HIS A 46 0.77 -5.73 -6.31
CA HIS A 46 -0.16 -4.67 -6.72
C HIS A 46 -0.89 -4.15 -5.50
N VAL A 47 -1.03 -2.84 -5.41
CA VAL A 47 -1.66 -2.17 -4.30
C VAL A 47 -2.52 -1.02 -4.82
N VAL A 48 -3.73 -0.93 -4.29
CA VAL A 48 -4.57 0.27 -4.44
C VAL A 48 -4.46 1.07 -3.16
N TYR A 49 -4.15 2.35 -3.33
CA TYR A 49 -4.04 3.32 -2.25
C TYR A 49 -5.02 4.47 -2.48
N SER A 50 -5.76 4.85 -1.45
CA SER A 50 -6.66 6.00 -1.53
C SER A 50 -6.47 6.94 -0.35
N LEU A 51 -6.48 8.25 -0.61
CA LEU A 51 -6.51 9.31 0.38
C LEU A 51 -7.81 10.10 0.28
N THR A 52 -8.41 10.38 1.42
CA THR A 52 -9.59 11.23 1.55
C THR A 52 -9.31 12.36 2.54
N LEU A 53 -9.63 13.59 2.13
CA LEU A 53 -9.52 14.80 2.93
C LEU A 53 -10.75 15.70 2.65
N GLY A 54 -11.72 15.70 3.56
CA GLY A 54 -13.01 16.37 3.32
C GLY A 54 -13.73 15.78 2.10
N THR A 55 -14.06 16.61 1.12
CA THR A 55 -14.65 16.17 -0.17
C THR A 55 -13.62 15.70 -1.18
N TYR A 56 -12.33 15.93 -0.93
CA TYR A 56 -11.27 15.51 -1.83
C TYR A 56 -10.95 14.03 -1.63
N GLN A 57 -11.05 13.23 -2.68
CA GLN A 57 -10.64 11.84 -2.70
C GLN A 57 -9.69 11.60 -3.88
N ARG A 58 -8.57 10.92 -3.61
CA ARG A 58 -7.62 10.50 -4.63
C ARG A 58 -7.29 9.03 -4.45
N GLN A 59 -7.49 8.25 -5.51
CA GLN A 59 -7.06 6.86 -5.59
C GLN A 59 -5.87 6.75 -6.54
N ILE A 60 -4.92 5.90 -6.19
CA ILE A 60 -3.70 5.61 -6.92
C ILE A 60 -3.51 4.09 -6.89
N GLU A 61 -3.19 3.51 -8.03
CA GLU A 61 -2.80 2.12 -8.16
C GLU A 61 -1.31 2.05 -8.44
N GLY A 62 -0.63 1.05 -7.89
CA GLY A 62 0.80 0.91 -8.07
C GLY A 62 1.30 -0.49 -7.71
N VAL A 63 2.60 -0.67 -7.90
CA VAL A 63 3.33 -1.88 -7.53
C VAL A 63 4.26 -1.53 -6.38
N ALA A 64 4.31 -2.37 -5.36
CA ALA A 64 5.33 -2.29 -4.32
C ALA A 64 6.16 -3.58 -4.33
N CYS A 65 7.49 -3.47 -4.37
CA CYS A 65 8.39 -4.62 -4.31
C CYS A 65 9.12 -4.68 -2.97
N ARG A 66 9.24 -5.88 -2.42
CA ARG A 66 9.96 -6.14 -1.18
C ARG A 66 11.46 -6.13 -1.45
N GLN A 67 12.17 -5.30 -0.71
CA GLN A 67 13.61 -5.17 -0.74
C GLN A 67 14.28 -6.25 0.13
N PRO A 68 15.60 -6.49 -0.05
CA PRO A 68 16.34 -7.47 0.75
C PRO A 68 16.33 -7.19 2.26
N ASP A 69 16.20 -5.93 2.66
CA ASP A 69 16.06 -5.49 4.05
C ASP A 69 14.65 -5.77 4.64
N GLY A 70 13.74 -6.31 3.82
CA GLY A 70 12.38 -6.65 4.19
C GLY A 70 11.36 -5.53 3.99
N LEU A 71 11.80 -4.31 3.65
CA LEU A 71 10.92 -3.16 3.43
C LEU A 71 10.29 -3.19 2.04
N TRP A 72 9.06 -2.71 1.95
CA TRP A 72 8.38 -2.51 0.67
C TRP A 72 8.69 -1.14 0.09
N SER A 73 8.99 -1.09 -1.20
CA SER A 73 9.22 0.15 -1.94
C SER A 73 8.28 0.21 -3.13
N LEU A 74 7.61 1.35 -3.31
CA LEU A 74 6.78 1.57 -4.49
C LEU A 74 7.69 1.61 -5.72
N ALA A 75 7.45 0.72 -6.66
CA ALA A 75 8.04 0.79 -7.98
C ALA A 75 7.37 1.97 -8.71
N GLY A 76 8.18 2.97 -9.05
CA GLY A 76 7.79 4.09 -9.91
C GLY A 76 7.87 3.74 -11.38
#